data_AF-A0A2D8V8W0-F1
#
_entry.id   AF-A0A2D8V8W0-F1
#
_cell.length_a   1.000
_cell.length_b   1.000
_cell.length_c   1.000
_cell.angle_alpha   90.00
_cell.angle_beta   90.00
_cell.angle_gamma   90.00
#
_symmetry.space_group_name_H-M   'P 1'
#
loop_
_entity.id
_entity.type
_entity.pdbx_description
1 polymer ?
#
loop_
_entity_poly.entity_id
_entity_poly.type
_entity_poly.pdbx_seq_one_letter_code
_entity_poly.pdbx_strand_id
1 'polypeptide(L)'
;MKLLKYIFFTIILISCIFFIIQLDQLNTINQEPIKIKIPYISAIDPSNDGVKVWEAILLSVSIGVFIGFLIALYQIITQTSEIMSLKSKIRRLNHELDNLRNQSIDDEIDIKDEISLEQDL
;
A
#
# COMPACT_ATOMS: atom_id res chain seq x y z
N MET A 1 1.92 10.94 -13.50
CA MET A 1 2.90 9.89 -13.87
C MET A 1 3.42 9.22 -12.60
N LYS A 2 3.47 7.88 -12.51
CA LYS A 2 4.05 7.18 -11.34
C LYS A 2 5.48 7.65 -11.03
N LEU A 3 6.25 8.00 -12.06
CA LEU A 3 7.61 8.54 -11.96
C LEU A 3 7.71 9.88 -11.19
N LEU A 4 6.74 10.79 -11.39
CA LEU A 4 6.75 12.12 -10.76
C LEU A 4 6.60 12.02 -9.23
N LYS A 5 5.83 11.02 -8.76
CA LYS A 5 5.64 10.77 -7.32
C LYS A 5 6.94 10.35 -6.64
N TYR A 6 7.74 9.51 -7.31
CA TYR A 6 9.04 9.08 -6.78
C TYR A 6 10.06 10.22 -6.80
N ILE A 7 10.11 11.01 -7.86
CA ILE A 7 11.00 12.19 -7.93
C ILE A 7 10.69 13.18 -6.81
N PHE A 8 9.41 13.46 -6.56
CA PHE A 8 9.00 14.35 -5.48
C PHE A 8 9.44 13.82 -4.10
N PHE A 9 9.26 12.52 -3.84
CA PHE A 9 9.70 11.89 -2.59
C PHE A 9 11.23 11.97 -2.43
N THR A 10 12.00 11.75 -3.49
CA THR A 10 13.46 11.86 -3.47
C THR A 10 13.92 13.29 -3.19
N ILE A 11 13.26 14.31 -3.76
CA ILE A 11 13.56 15.72 -3.48
C ILE A 11 13.32 16.05 -2.01
N ILE A 12 12.22 15.57 -1.43
CA ILE A 12 11.94 15.73 0.00
C ILE A 12 13.04 15.09 0.85
N LEU A 13 13.44 13.86 0.51
CA LEU A 13 14.47 13.14 1.27
C LEU A 13 15.82 13.88 1.23
N ILE A 14 16.22 14.38 0.06
CA ILE A 14 17.44 15.19 -0.11
C ILE A 14 17.33 16.48 0.70
N SER A 15 16.17 17.15 0.68
CA SER A 15 15.93 18.36 1.47
C SER A 15 16.04 18.11 2.97
N CYS A 16 15.52 16.99 3.47
CA CYS A 16 15.67 16.60 4.88
C CYS A 16 17.14 16.36 5.26
N ILE A 17 17.91 15.69 4.41
CA ILE A 17 19.34 15.45 4.66
C ILE A 17 20.11 16.78 4.69
N PHE A 18 19.85 17.65 3.70
CA PHE A 18 20.46 18.98 3.66
C PHE A 18 20.10 19.80 4.91
N PHE A 19 18.84 19.74 5.35
CA PHE A 19 18.39 20.37 6.58
C PHE A 19 19.14 19.85 7.81
N ILE A 20 19.35 18.54 7.94
CA ILE A 20 20.09 17.95 9.07
C ILE A 20 21.54 18.44 9.10
N ILE A 21 22.21 18.52 7.95
CA ILE A 21 23.59 19.02 7.85
C ILE A 21 23.67 20.48 8.28
N GLN A 22 22.77 21.32 7.76
CA GLN A 22 22.72 22.74 8.14
C GLN A 22 22.37 22.91 9.63
N LEU A 23 21.50 22.06 10.15
CA LEU A 23 21.12 22.06 11.57
C LEU A 23 22.32 21.72 12.46
N ASP A 24 23.15 20.75 12.10
CA ASP A 24 24.36 20.39 12.86
C ASP A 24 25.37 21.56 12.86
N GLN A 25 25.60 22.17 11.70
CA GLN A 25 26.54 23.29 11.56
C GLN A 25 26.13 24.52 12.38
N LEU A 26 24.83 24.85 12.40
CA LEU A 26 24.31 26.02 13.11
C LEU A 26 24.16 25.79 14.62
N ASN A 27 23.98 24.54 15.05
CA ASN A 27 23.78 24.19 16.47
C ASN A 27 25.09 23.70 17.11
N THR A 28 26.06 24.61 17.19
CA THR A 28 27.30 24.39 17.94
C THR A 28 27.40 25.38 19.10
N ILE A 29 27.86 24.91 20.26
CA ILE A 29 28.19 25.75 21.41
C ILE A 29 29.69 25.58 21.64
N ASN A 30 30.44 26.69 21.60
CA ASN A 30 31.91 26.67 21.72
C ASN A 30 32.61 25.73 20.70
N GLN A 31 32.08 25.65 19.48
CA GLN A 31 32.56 24.75 18.41
C GLN A 31 32.34 23.24 18.67
N GLU A 32 31.64 22.87 19.74
CA GLU A 32 31.19 21.49 19.95
C GLU A 32 29.72 21.32 19.55
N PRO A 33 29.37 20.20 18.89
CA PRO A 33 27.99 19.89 18.54
C PRO A 33 27.15 19.66 19.79
N ILE A 34 25.91 20.14 19.78
CA ILE A 34 24.98 19.93 20.90
C ILE A 34 24.68 18.43 21.06
N LYS A 35 24.75 17.96 22.30
CA LYS A 35 24.49 16.57 22.68
C LYS A 35 23.20 16.48 23.51
N ILE A 36 22.41 15.44 23.26
CA ILE A 36 21.18 15.13 24.00
C ILE A 36 21.41 13.84 24.79
N LYS A 37 21.00 13.83 26.06
CA LYS A 37 20.93 12.61 26.87
C LYS A 37 19.56 11.98 26.72
N ILE A 38 19.50 10.77 26.17
CA ILE A 38 18.25 10.02 25.99
C ILE A 38 18.08 9.11 27.21
N PRO A 39 17.03 9.29 28.05
CA PRO A 39 16.92 8.66 29.37
C PRO A 39 17.16 7.15 29.40
N TYR A 40 16.65 6.42 28.39
CA TYR A 40 16.74 4.97 28.30
C TYR A 40 18.08 4.45 27.75
N ILE A 41 18.84 5.29 27.03
CA ILE A 41 20.14 4.94 26.45
C ILE A 41 21.27 5.39 27.38
N SER A 42 21.15 6.59 27.98
CA SER A 42 22.10 7.10 28.97
C SER A 42 22.08 6.32 30.29
N ALA A 43 21.04 5.52 30.54
CA ALA A 43 20.99 4.59 31.68
C ALA A 43 21.90 3.36 31.51
N ILE A 44 22.28 3.02 30.27
CA ILE A 44 23.13 1.86 29.95
C ILE A 44 24.62 2.23 30.04
N ASP A 45 24.97 3.47 29.68
CA ASP A 45 26.32 4.02 29.82
C ASP A 45 26.28 5.47 30.37
N PRO A 46 26.41 5.65 31.70
CA PRO A 46 26.38 6.96 32.36
C PRO A 46 27.59 7.84 32.04
N SER A 47 28.68 7.26 31.53
CA SER A 47 29.91 7.95 31.11
C SER A 47 29.80 8.54 29.71
N ASN A 48 28.76 8.19 28.96
CA ASN A 48 28.57 8.69 27.61
C ASN A 48 28.05 10.13 27.64
N ASP A 49 28.74 11.03 26.93
CA ASP A 49 28.50 12.47 26.93
C ASP A 49 27.20 12.88 26.17
N GLY A 50 26.28 11.94 25.98
CA GLY A 50 25.07 12.08 25.19
C GLY A 50 25.28 11.80 23.70
N VAL A 51 24.17 11.69 22.98
CA VAL A 51 24.13 11.47 21.53
C VAL A 51 24.06 12.82 20.82
N LYS A 52 24.78 13.01 19.72
CA LYS A 52 24.68 14.27 18.96
C LYS A 52 23.27 14.44 18.41
N VAL A 53 22.76 15.66 18.44
CA VAL A 53 21.38 15.96 17.99
C VAL A 53 21.12 15.46 16.57
N TRP A 54 22.07 15.67 15.65
CA TRP A 54 21.91 15.25 14.26
C TRP A 54 21.81 13.73 14.10
N GLU A 55 22.52 12.95 14.91
CA GLU A 55 22.46 11.48 14.92
C GLU A 55 21.09 11.00 15.41
N ALA A 56 20.56 11.62 16.47
CA ALA A 56 19.24 11.30 17.00
C ALA A 56 18.12 11.62 15.99
N ILE A 57 18.21 12.76 15.31
CA ILE A 57 17.26 13.15 14.25
C ILE A 57 17.38 12.20 13.06
N LEU A 58 18.60 11.85 12.64
CA LEU A 58 18.83 10.92 11.55
C LEU A 58 18.19 9.56 11.84
N LEU A 59 18.38 9.02 13.05
CA LEU A 59 17.75 7.77 13.47
C LEU A 59 16.22 7.85 13.45
N SER A 60 15.63 8.95 13.93
CA SER A 60 14.19 9.16 13.89
C SER A 60 13.65 9.19 12.46
N VAL A 61 14.34 9.87 11.54
CA VAL A 61 13.96 9.92 10.12
C VAL A 61 14.09 8.54 9.48
N SER A 62 15.17 7.81 9.75
CA SER A 62 15.37 6.44 9.25
C SER A 62 14.28 5.49 9.72
N ILE A 63 13.87 5.56 10.99
CA ILE A 63 12.74 4.78 11.51
C ILE A 63 11.46 5.11 10.73
N GLY A 64 11.18 6.40 10.51
CA GLY A 64 9.99 6.85 9.79
C GLY A 64 9.94 6.33 8.35
N VAL A 65 11.07 6.40 7.64
CA VAL A 65 11.20 5.84 6.28
C VAL A 65 11.00 4.33 6.27
N PHE A 66 11.55 3.62 7.27
CA PHE A 66 11.39 2.17 7.41
C PHE A 66 9.93 1.76 7.63
N ILE A 67 9.22 2.44 8.54
CA ILE A 67 7.78 2.22 8.73
C ILE A 67 7.00 2.53 7.45
N GLY A 68 7.33 3.63 6.76
CA GLY A 68 6.71 3.99 5.48
C GLY A 68 6.85 2.89 4.42
N PHE A 69 8.01 2.23 4.38
CA PHE A 69 8.24 1.09 3.48
C PHE A 69 7.36 -0.12 3.84
N LEU A 70 7.21 -0.45 5.14
CA LEU A 70 6.32 -1.53 5.58
C LEU A 70 4.85 -1.28 5.19
N ILE A 71 4.38 -0.05 5.35
CA ILE A 71 3.02 0.35 4.94
C ILE A 71 2.86 0.22 3.42
N ALA A 72 3.85 0.68 2.65
CA ALA A 72 3.83 0.56 1.19
C ALA A 72 3.80 -0.91 0.74
N LEU A 73 4.57 -1.79 1.38
CA LEU A 73 4.54 -3.24 1.12
C LEU A 73 3.15 -3.82 1.37
N TYR A 74 2.56 -3.53 2.53
CA TYR A 74 1.22 -3.99 2.88
C TYR A 74 0.18 -3.52 1.85
N GLN A 75 0.28 -2.28 1.41
CA GLN A 75 -0.61 -1.70 0.42
C GLN A 75 -0.49 -2.40 -0.94
N ILE A 76 0.73 -2.71 -1.39
CA ILE A 76 0.97 -3.43 -2.66
C ILE A 76 0.36 -4.83 -2.61
N ILE A 77 0.55 -5.55 -1.50
CA ILE A 77 0.00 -6.92 -1.32
C ILE A 77 -1.53 -6.89 -1.35
N THR A 78 -2.14 -5.99 -0.57
CA THR A 78 -3.61 -5.86 -0.49
C THR A 78 -4.21 -5.50 -1.85
N GLN A 79 -3.62 -4.53 -2.53
CA GLN A 79 -4.09 -4.06 -3.84
C GLN A 79 -3.98 -5.14 -4.93
N THR A 80 -2.95 -5.98 -4.88
CA THR A 80 -2.79 -7.09 -5.84
C THR A 80 -3.85 -8.18 -5.61
N SER A 81 -4.18 -8.49 -4.36
CA SER A 81 -5.25 -9.43 -4.00
C SER A 81 -6.62 -8.95 -4.49
N GLU A 82 -6.94 -7.67 -4.27
CA GLU A 82 -8.17 -7.05 -4.74
C GLU A 82 -8.30 -7.07 -6.27
N ILE A 83 -7.22 -6.77 -6.99
CA ILE A 83 -7.20 -6.83 -8.46
C ILE A 83 -7.46 -8.26 -8.96
N MET A 84 -6.86 -9.26 -8.32
CA MET A 84 -7.06 -10.66 -8.71
C MET A 84 -8.51 -11.12 -8.47
N SER A 85 -9.10 -10.75 -7.33
CA SER A 85 -10.49 -11.10 -7.02
C SER A 85 -11.47 -10.42 -7.98
N LEU A 86 -11.25 -9.14 -8.31
CA LEU A 86 -12.05 -8.41 -9.31
C LEU A 86 -11.95 -9.07 -10.69
N LYS A 87 -10.75 -9.44 -11.12
CA LYS A 87 -10.52 -10.11 -12.40
C LYS A 87 -11.23 -11.46 -12.48
N SER A 88 -11.22 -12.23 -11.39
CA SER A 88 -11.95 -13.49 -11.27
C SER A 88 -13.47 -13.28 -11.36
N LYS A 89 -14.00 -12.28 -10.66
CA LYS A 89 -15.42 -11.93 -10.69
C LYS A 89 -15.89 -11.50 -12.09
N ILE A 90 -15.11 -10.70 -12.80
CA ILE A 90 -15.38 -10.31 -14.20
C ILE A 90 -15.42 -11.55 -15.11
N ARG A 91 -14.44 -12.46 -14.98
CA ARG A 91 -14.41 -13.68 -15.78
C ARG A 91 -15.64 -14.56 -15.54
N ARG A 92 -16.08 -14.68 -14.28
CA ARG A 92 -17.29 -15.41 -13.91
C ARG A 92 -18.54 -14.77 -14.49
N LEU A 93 -18.70 -13.45 -14.34
CA LEU A 93 -19.84 -12.71 -14.91
C LEU A 93 -19.89 -12.82 -16.44
N ASN A 94 -18.74 -12.78 -17.12
CA ASN A 94 -18.70 -13.00 -18.56
C ASN A 94 -19.12 -14.42 -18.94
N HIS A 95 -18.71 -15.44 -18.17
CA HIS A 95 -19.15 -16.82 -18.39
C HIS A 95 -20.64 -17.00 -18.10
N GLU A 96 -21.17 -16.37 -17.05
CA GLU A 96 -22.61 -16.37 -16.76
C GLU A 96 -23.39 -15.67 -17.87
N LEU A 97 -22.89 -14.56 -18.39
CA LEU A 97 -23.49 -13.85 -19.52
C LEU A 97 -23.43 -14.66 -20.82
N ASP A 98 -22.31 -15.30 -21.13
CA ASP A 98 -22.17 -16.18 -22.29
C ASP A 98 -23.08 -17.41 -22.15
N ASN A 99 -23.21 -17.98 -20.95
CA ASN A 99 -24.16 -19.05 -20.68
C ASN A 99 -25.60 -18.58 -20.88
N LEU A 100 -25.99 -17.41 -20.36
CA LEU A 100 -27.34 -16.86 -20.56
C LEU A 100 -27.60 -16.50 -22.03
N ARG A 101 -26.58 -16.06 -22.77
CA ARG A 101 -26.68 -15.80 -24.21
C ARG A 101 -26.79 -17.08 -25.02
N ASN A 102 -26.13 -18.15 -24.58
CA ASN A 102 -26.12 -19.45 -25.23
C ASN A 102 -27.16 -20.42 -24.66
N GLN A 103 -27.91 -20.00 -23.65
CA GLN A 103 -29.14 -20.66 -23.20
C GLN A 103 -30.19 -20.31 -24.25
N SER A 104 -30.11 -21.05 -25.35
CA SER A 104 -31.15 -21.10 -26.36
C SER A 104 -32.47 -21.44 -25.69
N ILE A 105 -33.53 -20.87 -26.23
CA ILE A 105 -34.96 -21.05 -25.92
C ILE A 105 -35.46 -22.51 -26.11
N ASP A 106 -34.56 -23.49 -26.03
CA ASP A 106 -34.75 -24.90 -26.41
C ASP A 106 -34.96 -25.81 -25.19
N ASP A 107 -34.89 -25.27 -23.97
CA ASP A 107 -35.41 -25.95 -22.78
C ASP A 107 -36.94 -25.80 -22.75
N GLU A 108 -37.59 -26.68 -23.51
CA GLU A 108 -38.89 -27.29 -23.19
C GLU A 108 -40.06 -26.31 -22.92
N ILE A 109 -40.54 -25.63 -23.97
CA ILE A 109 -41.97 -25.30 -24.02
C ILE A 109 -42.68 -26.54 -24.60
N ASP A 110 -43.06 -27.49 -23.73
CA ASP A 110 -44.05 -28.53 -24.06
C ASP A 110 -45.41 -27.86 -24.25
N ILE A 111 -45.64 -27.28 -25.45
CA ILE A 111 -46.98 -26.94 -25.87
C ILE A 111 -47.67 -28.26 -26.18
N LYS A 112 -48.32 -28.84 -25.17
CA LYS A 112 -49.37 -29.82 -25.40
C LYS A 112 -50.46 -29.14 -26.20
N ASP A 113 -50.37 -29.25 -27.53
CA ASP A 113 -51.51 -29.05 -28.41
C ASP A 113 -52.51 -30.17 -28.07
N GLU A 114 -53.44 -29.86 -27.18
CA GLU A 114 -54.63 -30.67 -26.93
C GLU A 114 -55.53 -30.55 -28.18
N ILE A 115 -55.13 -31.25 -29.25
CA ILE A 115 -55.98 -31.47 -30.42
C ILE A 115 -56.99 -32.52 -30.01
N SER A 116 -58.12 -32.06 -29.47
CA SER A 116 -59.32 -32.87 -29.29
C SER A 116 -59.87 -33.28 -30.67
N LEU A 117 -59.38 -34.40 -31.18
CA LEU A 117 -59.99 -35.15 -32.28
C LEU A 117 -60.25 -36.58 -31.80
N GLU A 118 -61.31 -36.74 -30.99
CA GLU A 118 -62.06 -37.99 -30.94
C GLU A 118 -63.36 -37.78 -31.72
N GLN A 119 -63.28 -38.03 -33.03
CA GLN A 119 -64.35 -38.75 -33.72
C GLN A 119 -64.13 -40.22 -33.41
N ASP A 120 -65.03 -40.85 -32.66
CA ASP A 120 -65.58 -42.15 -33.01
C ASP A 120 -66.74 -42.53 -32.06
N LEU A 121 -67.86 -42.91 -32.71
CA LEU A 121 -69.12 -43.52 -32.24
C LEU A 121 -70.21 -42.61 -31.64
#